data_AF-A0A1H8TG51-F1
#
_entry.id   AF-A0A1H8TG51-F1
#
_cell.length_a   1.000
_cell.length_b   1.000
_cell.length_c   1.000
_cell.angle_alpha   90.00
_cell.angle_beta   90.00
_cell.angle_gamma   90.00
#
_symmetry.space_group_name_H-M   'P 1'
#
loop_
_entity.id
_entity.type
_entity.pdbx_description
1 polymer ?
#
loop_
_entity_poly.entity_id
_entity_poly.type
_entity_poly.pdbx_seq_one_letter_code
_entity_poly.pdbx_strand_id
1 'polypeptide(L)'
;MALVFFAVLMYFSAKAANCAAGVEWVMEGKSWVRVYELKSIKAYTYSNDLNLHLIDAGGRKLQVSVTLLQSDRQIWDLTYNGILHSAVKNGAETNQLARGTLKLPRDG
;
A
#
# COMPACT_ATOMS: atom_id res chain seq x y z
N MET A 1 5.82 -8.39 38.25
CA MET A 1 4.72 -8.83 37.36
C MET A 1 4.23 -7.66 36.50
N ALA A 2 5.06 -7.15 35.58
CA ALA A 2 4.70 -6.04 34.68
C ALA A 2 5.26 -6.23 33.25
N LEU A 3 6.40 -6.93 33.13
CA LEU A 3 7.02 -7.28 31.85
C LEU A 3 6.18 -8.24 31.00
N VAL A 4 5.39 -9.12 31.61
CA VAL A 4 4.57 -10.10 30.87
C VAL A 4 3.37 -9.43 30.17
N PHE A 5 2.81 -8.37 30.75
CA PHE A 5 1.68 -7.64 30.15
C PHE A 5 2.10 -6.83 28.92
N PHE A 6 3.29 -6.21 28.93
CA PHE A 6 3.81 -5.49 27.76
C PHE A 6 4.13 -6.42 26.60
N ALA A 7 4.69 -7.61 26.89
CA ALA A 7 4.97 -8.61 25.86
C ALA A 7 3.69 -9.16 25.22
N VAL A 8 2.64 -9.42 26.01
CA VAL A 8 1.35 -9.91 25.51
C VAL A 8 0.59 -8.86 24.69
N LEU A 9 0.64 -7.57 25.07
CA LEU A 9 0.07 -6.46 24.28
C LEU A 9 0.79 -6.27 22.92
N MET A 10 2.12 -6.45 22.89
CA MET A 10 2.86 -6.49 21.62
C MET A 10 2.54 -7.76 20.81
N TYR A 11 2.30 -8.89 21.48
CA TYR A 11 1.97 -10.17 20.82
C TYR A 11 0.62 -10.13 20.10
N PHE A 12 -0.38 -9.41 20.63
CA PHE A 12 -1.65 -9.15 19.93
C PHE A 12 -1.57 -8.05 18.87
N SER A 13 -0.46 -7.32 18.80
CA SER A 13 -0.17 -6.34 17.74
C SER A 13 0.60 -6.95 16.56
N ALA A 14 1.06 -8.20 16.70
CA ALA A 14 1.49 -9.05 15.59
C ALA A 14 0.25 -9.65 14.89
N LYS A 15 -0.66 -8.80 14.41
CA LYS A 15 -1.60 -9.24 13.37
C LYS A 15 -0.74 -9.72 12.21
N ALA A 16 -0.80 -11.01 11.91
CA ALA A 16 -0.33 -11.52 10.63
C ALA A 16 -0.88 -10.57 9.56
N ALA A 17 0.01 -9.78 8.97
CA ALA A 17 -0.31 -8.84 7.93
C ALA A 17 -0.61 -9.68 6.70
N ASN A 18 -1.87 -10.14 6.60
CA ASN A 18 -2.37 -10.90 5.48
C ASN A 18 -2.51 -9.92 4.31
N CYS A 19 -1.36 -9.55 3.75
CA CYS A 19 -1.31 -8.89 2.48
C CYS A 19 -1.53 -9.95 1.41
N ALA A 20 -2.44 -9.67 0.49
CA ALA A 20 -2.68 -10.50 -0.67
C ALA A 20 -2.97 -9.60 -1.86
N ALA A 21 -2.63 -10.07 -3.05
CA ALA A 21 -2.94 -9.38 -4.28
C ALA A 21 -3.48 -10.38 -5.30
N GLY A 22 -4.46 -9.91 -6.07
CA GLY A 22 -4.88 -10.52 -7.32
C GLY A 22 -4.46 -9.63 -8.49
N VAL A 23 -4.82 -10.05 -9.71
CA VAL A 23 -4.49 -9.30 -10.93
C VAL A 23 -5.04 -7.87 -10.89
N GLU A 24 -6.23 -7.66 -10.32
CA GLU A 24 -6.90 -6.35 -10.33
C GLU A 24 -6.94 -5.64 -8.98
N TRP A 25 -6.50 -6.29 -7.90
CA TRP A 25 -6.72 -5.80 -6.54
C TRP A 25 -5.57 -6.12 -5.60
N VAL A 26 -5.43 -5.30 -4.57
CA VAL A 26 -4.54 -5.55 -3.43
C VAL A 26 -5.32 -5.35 -2.14
N MET A 27 -5.00 -6.16 -1.13
CA MET A 27 -5.62 -6.09 0.19
C MET A 27 -4.60 -6.19 1.30
N GLU A 28 -4.96 -5.59 2.44
CA GLU A 28 -4.33 -5.83 3.73
C GLU A 28 -5.43 -6.00 4.77
N GLY A 29 -5.49 -7.19 5.38
CA GLY A 29 -6.53 -7.51 6.36
C GLY A 29 -7.94 -7.45 5.76
N LYS A 30 -8.74 -6.44 6.11
CA LYS A 30 -10.12 -6.26 5.62
C LYS A 30 -10.25 -5.14 4.58
N SER A 31 -9.19 -4.37 4.36
CA SER A 31 -9.18 -3.24 3.43
C SER A 31 -8.58 -3.68 2.10
N TRP A 32 -9.16 -3.21 1.01
CA TRP A 32 -8.69 -3.55 -0.33
C TRP A 32 -9.03 -2.45 -1.31
N VAL A 33 -8.31 -2.40 -2.43
CA VAL A 33 -8.55 -1.47 -3.53
C VAL A 33 -8.35 -2.18 -4.87
N ARG A 34 -9.00 -1.68 -5.92
CA ARG A 34 -8.69 -2.06 -7.31
C ARG A 34 -7.52 -1.22 -7.83
N VAL A 35 -6.41 -1.87 -8.17
CA VAL A 35 -5.13 -1.17 -8.44
C VAL A 35 -5.07 -0.51 -9.82
N TYR A 36 -5.89 -0.96 -10.78
CA TYR A 36 -5.93 -0.39 -12.14
C TYR A 36 -6.90 0.79 -12.30
N GLU A 37 -7.68 1.12 -11.28
CA GLU A 37 -8.64 2.23 -11.29
C GLU A 37 -8.39 3.19 -10.12
N LEU A 38 -7.14 3.29 -9.66
CA LEU A 38 -6.78 4.22 -8.59
C LEU A 38 -7.01 5.67 -9.05
N LYS A 39 -7.59 6.46 -8.15
CA LYS A 39 -7.80 7.90 -8.31
C LYS A 39 -6.83 8.73 -7.49
N SER A 40 -6.33 8.18 -6.39
CA SER A 40 -5.34 8.84 -5.55
C SER A 40 -4.29 7.84 -5.06
N ILE A 41 -3.03 8.22 -5.20
CA ILE A 41 -1.84 7.46 -4.80
C ILE A 41 -0.92 8.42 -4.04
N LYS A 42 -1.03 8.43 -2.72
CA LYS A 42 -0.23 9.34 -1.86
C LYS A 42 0.71 8.51 -0.99
N ALA A 43 1.95 8.96 -0.85
CA ALA A 43 2.88 8.35 0.10
C ALA A 43 3.08 9.26 1.31
N TYR A 44 3.35 8.67 2.46
CA TYR A 44 3.66 9.37 3.71
C TYR A 44 4.54 8.48 4.59
N THR A 45 5.33 9.10 5.48
CA THR A 45 6.13 8.35 6.46
C THR A 45 5.31 8.18 7.74
N TYR A 46 5.26 6.95 8.25
CA TYR A 46 4.63 6.63 9.53
C TYR A 46 5.37 5.47 10.21
N SER A 47 5.63 5.59 11.52
CA SER A 47 6.33 4.57 12.31
C SER A 47 7.68 4.12 11.71
N ASN A 48 8.46 5.06 11.16
CA ASN A 48 9.73 4.80 10.45
C ASN A 48 9.61 3.93 9.18
N ASP A 49 8.40 3.70 8.68
CA ASP A 49 8.17 3.05 7.39
C ASP A 49 7.48 4.01 6.42
N LEU A 50 7.66 3.73 5.14
CA LEU A 50 6.97 4.45 4.09
C LEU A 50 5.64 3.76 3.78
N ASN A 51 4.55 4.52 3.82
CA ASN A 51 3.21 4.01 3.61
C ASN A 51 2.58 4.63 2.37
N LEU A 52 1.73 3.85 1.70
CA LEU A 52 0.89 4.29 0.61
C LEU A 52 -0.55 4.42 1.12
N HIS A 53 -1.18 5.55 0.82
CA HIS A 53 -2.62 5.74 0.89
C HIS A 53 -3.17 5.67 -0.53
N LEU A 54 -3.89 4.59 -0.81
CA LEU A 54 -4.50 4.28 -2.09
C LEU A 54 -6.01 4.49 -2.00
N ILE A 55 -6.57 5.16 -3.00
CA ILE A 55 -8.01 5.34 -3.16
C ILE A 55 -8.40 4.98 -4.59
N ASP A 56 -9.36 4.07 -4.75
CA ASP A 56 -9.86 3.67 -6.07
C ASP A 56 -11.13 4.39 -6.51
N ALA A 57 -11.53 4.17 -7.76
CA ALA A 57 -12.71 4.76 -8.36
C ALA A 57 -14.02 4.44 -7.62
N GLY A 58 -14.07 3.30 -6.91
CA GLY A 58 -15.18 2.92 -6.04
C GLY A 58 -15.16 3.59 -4.66
N GLY A 59 -14.16 4.42 -4.36
CA GLY A 59 -13.99 5.09 -3.07
C GLY A 59 -13.45 4.20 -1.96
N ARG A 60 -13.02 2.96 -2.27
CA ARG A 60 -12.36 2.09 -1.29
C ARG A 60 -10.97 2.66 -0.98
N LYS A 61 -10.50 2.41 0.24
CA LYS A 61 -9.23 2.95 0.74
C LYS A 61 -8.37 1.85 1.30
N LEU A 62 -7.08 1.93 0.99
CA LEU A 62 -6.05 1.08 1.59
C LEU A 62 -4.88 1.94 2.05
N GLN A 63 -4.52 1.80 3.31
CA GLN A 63 -3.26 2.30 3.87
C GLN A 63 -2.39 1.09 4.12
N VAL A 64 -1.25 1.01 3.45
CA VAL A 64 -0.37 -0.16 3.49
C VAL A 64 1.08 0.28 3.42
N SER A 65 1.95 -0.40 4.16
CA SER A 65 3.38 -0.10 4.13
C SER A 65 4.04 -0.66 2.88
N VAL A 66 5.01 0.08 2.33
CA VAL A 66 5.78 -0.37 1.16
C VAL A 66 6.60 -1.61 1.51
N THR A 67 7.15 -1.67 2.73
CA THR A 67 7.87 -2.84 3.23
C THR A 67 6.99 -4.08 3.21
N LEU A 68 5.73 -3.97 3.63
CA LEU A 68 4.80 -5.09 3.60
C LEU A 68 4.49 -5.54 2.16
N LEU A 69 4.19 -4.60 1.25
CA LEU A 69 3.94 -4.93 -0.15
C LEU A 69 5.15 -5.61 -0.81
N GLN A 70 6.37 -5.20 -0.43
CA GLN A 70 7.62 -5.73 -0.96
C GLN A 70 8.11 -7.01 -0.26
N SER A 71 7.46 -7.43 0.83
CA SER A 71 7.80 -8.66 1.55
C SER A 71 7.56 -9.92 0.70
N ASP A 72 6.64 -9.85 -0.26
CA ASP A 72 6.41 -10.85 -1.29
C ASP A 72 6.51 -10.21 -2.67
N ARG A 73 7.43 -10.75 -3.49
CA ARG A 73 7.69 -10.24 -4.84
C ARG A 73 6.47 -10.31 -5.75
N GLN A 74 5.64 -11.35 -5.66
CA GLN A 74 4.46 -11.49 -6.51
C GLN A 74 3.40 -10.45 -6.15
N ILE A 75 3.20 -10.20 -4.86
CA ILE A 75 2.32 -9.13 -4.39
C ILE A 75 2.80 -7.78 -4.89
N TRP A 76 4.10 -7.51 -4.76
CA TRP A 76 4.69 -6.27 -5.26
C TRP A 76 4.50 -6.11 -6.77
N ASP A 77 4.83 -7.12 -7.57
CA ASP A 77 4.77 -7.05 -9.02
C ASP A 77 3.33 -6.77 -9.51
N LEU A 78 2.32 -7.45 -8.93
CA LEU A 78 0.91 -7.22 -9.26
C LEU A 78 0.46 -5.81 -8.85
N THR A 79 0.78 -5.40 -7.64
CA THR A 79 0.36 -4.11 -7.08
C THR A 79 1.02 -2.95 -7.82
N TYR A 80 2.33 -3.04 -8.05
CA TYR A 80 3.11 -2.00 -8.72
C TYR A 80 2.65 -1.78 -10.15
N ASN A 81 2.37 -2.85 -10.90
CA ASN A 81 1.87 -2.75 -12.28
C ASN A 81 0.54 -1.99 -12.35
N GLY A 82 -0.39 -2.27 -11.44
CA GLY A 82 -1.65 -1.54 -11.35
C GLY A 82 -1.45 -0.08 -10.94
N ILE A 83 -0.62 0.19 -9.92
CA ILE A 83 -0.27 1.55 -9.48
C ILE A 83 0.34 2.36 -10.63
N LEU A 84 1.30 1.79 -11.35
CA LEU A 84 1.96 2.43 -12.49
C LEU A 84 0.96 2.73 -13.60
N HIS A 85 0.10 1.77 -13.93
CA HIS A 85 -0.97 1.97 -14.91
C HIS A 85 -1.90 3.11 -14.49
N SER A 86 -2.39 3.10 -13.25
CA SER A 86 -3.28 4.15 -12.75
C SER A 86 -2.63 5.53 -12.73
N ALA A 87 -1.36 5.63 -12.33
CA ALA A 87 -0.63 6.89 -12.33
C ALA A 87 -0.40 7.43 -13.75
N VAL A 88 0.07 6.58 -14.68
CA VAL A 88 0.53 7.02 -16.00
C VAL A 88 -0.59 7.10 -17.03
N LYS A 89 -1.53 6.14 -17.03
CA LYS A 89 -2.62 6.08 -18.02
C LYS A 89 -3.89 6.76 -17.56
N ASN A 90 -4.23 6.61 -16.28
CA ASN A 90 -5.50 7.12 -15.74
C ASN A 90 -5.37 8.46 -15.02
N GLY A 91 -4.14 8.99 -14.90
CA GLY A 91 -3.88 10.28 -14.27
C GLY A 91 -4.25 10.32 -12.79
N ALA A 92 -4.04 9.22 -12.06
CA ALA A 92 -4.27 9.18 -10.62
C ALA A 92 -3.47 10.31 -9.92
N GLU A 93 -4.12 11.01 -9.00
CA GLU A 93 -3.48 12.09 -8.23
C GLU A 93 -2.31 11.52 -7.42
N THR A 94 -1.11 12.09 -7.58
CA THR A 94 0.09 11.68 -6.84
C THR A 94 0.69 12.84 -6.06
N ASN A 95 1.37 12.55 -4.96
CA ASN A 95 2.25 13.51 -4.29
C ASN A 95 3.73 13.24 -4.64
N GLN A 96 4.60 14.23 -4.41
CA GLN A 96 6.03 14.13 -4.77
C GLN A 96 6.71 12.92 -4.10
N LEU A 97 6.34 12.60 -2.87
CA LEU A 97 6.89 11.45 -2.15
C LEU A 97 6.49 10.12 -2.81
N ALA A 98 5.23 9.97 -3.25
CA ALA A 98 4.80 8.78 -3.98
C ALA A 98 5.57 8.64 -5.29
N ARG A 99 5.72 9.72 -6.05
CA ARG A 99 6.47 9.71 -7.32
C ARG A 99 7.93 9.29 -7.11
N GLY A 100 8.60 9.83 -6.10
CA GLY A 100 9.98 9.48 -5.79
C GLY A 100 10.14 8.04 -5.34
N THR A 101 9.25 7.58 -4.45
CA THR A 101 9.26 6.22 -3.90
C THR A 101 9.03 5.17 -4.98
N LEU A 102 7.95 5.35 -5.74
CA LEU A 102 7.50 4.39 -6.75
C LEU A 102 8.27 4.53 -8.05
N LYS A 103 9.23 5.47 -8.11
CA LYS A 103 10.03 5.82 -9.29
C LYS A 103 9.13 6.04 -10.52
N LEU A 104 8.00 6.73 -10.32
CA LEU A 104 7.04 6.96 -11.39
C LEU A 104 7.72 7.79 -12.49
N PRO A 105 7.48 7.47 -13.79
CA PRO A 105 7.96 8.29 -14.89
C PRO A 105 7.56 9.75 -14.69
N ARG A 106 8.36 10.70 -15.14
CA ARG A 106 7.93 12.10 -15.22
C ARG A 106 6.80 12.19 -16.23
N ASP A 107 5.82 13.04 -15.94
CA ASP A 107 4.78 13.37 -16.92
C ASP A 107 5.51 13.94 -18.15
N GLY A 108 5.25 13.35 -19.32
CA GLY A 108 5.88 13.74 -20.58
C GLY A 108 5.32 15.04 -21.13
#